data_AF-A0A328NC92-F1
#
_entry.id   AF-A0A328NC92-F1
#
_cell.length_a   1.000
_cell.length_b   1.000
_cell.length_c   1.000
_cell.angle_alpha   90.00
_cell.angle_beta   90.00
_cell.angle_gamma   90.00
#
_symmetry.space_group_name_H-M   'P 1'
#
loop_
_entity.id
_entity.type
_entity.pdbx_description
1 polymer ?
#
loop_
_entity_poly.entity_id
_entity_poly.type
_entity_poly.pdbx_seq_one_letter_code
_entity_poly.pdbx_strand_id
1 'polypeptide(L)'
;MVWATTWMAEANEVVSPRLGLPDLPVVDWPDDDEGTGRGLHWKTAFLTQWAAGGPFVWFDDEITDADRRWVRAHHPARALLRRVDPYTGLTEADFAVVHRWLQDGDGTV
;
A
#
# COMPACT_ATOMS: atom_id res chain seq x y z
N MET A 1 -3.11 -9.04 4.52
CA MET A 1 -2.75 -8.49 3.20
C MET A 1 -4.03 -8.31 2.42
N VAL A 2 -4.14 -7.27 1.59
CA VAL A 2 -5.33 -6.94 0.81
C VAL A 2 -4.93 -6.49 -0.60
N TRP A 3 -5.80 -6.68 -1.58
CA TRP A 3 -5.62 -6.15 -2.93
C TRP A 3 -6.15 -4.73 -3.02
N ALA A 4 -5.23 -3.77 -3.22
CA ALA A 4 -5.51 -2.35 -3.48
C ALA A 4 -5.20 -1.99 -4.94
N THR A 5 -5.86 -2.66 -5.88
CA THR A 5 -5.64 -2.53 -7.32
C THR A 5 -6.95 -2.20 -8.04
N THR A 6 -6.84 -1.61 -9.23
CA THR A 6 -7.98 -1.39 -10.14
C THR A 6 -8.53 -2.70 -10.70
N TRP A 7 -7.81 -3.81 -10.59
CA TRP A 7 -8.29 -5.15 -10.96
C TRP A 7 -9.32 -5.69 -9.96
N MET A 8 -9.42 -5.10 -8.76
CA MET A 8 -10.37 -5.50 -7.73
C MET A 8 -10.37 -7.02 -7.49
N ALA A 9 -11.53 -7.69 -7.56
CA ALA A 9 -11.68 -9.14 -7.36
C ALA A 9 -10.93 -9.98 -8.40
N GLU A 10 -10.73 -9.45 -9.62
CA GLU A 10 -10.02 -10.14 -10.70
C GLU A 10 -8.54 -10.37 -10.35
N ALA A 11 -7.99 -9.62 -9.38
CA ALA A 11 -6.66 -9.88 -8.83
C ALA A 11 -6.55 -11.28 -8.20
N ASN A 12 -7.61 -11.79 -7.57
CA ASN A 12 -7.63 -13.16 -7.05
C ASN A 12 -7.68 -14.21 -8.16
N GLU A 13 -8.29 -13.90 -9.29
CA GLU A 13 -8.39 -14.83 -10.43
C GLU A 13 -7.09 -14.89 -11.24
N VAL A 14 -6.42 -13.73 -11.40
CA VAL A 14 -5.25 -13.62 -12.29
C VAL A 14 -3.94 -13.55 -11.52
N VAL A 15 -3.84 -12.74 -10.48
CA VAL A 15 -2.56 -12.47 -9.81
C VAL A 15 -2.26 -13.50 -8.73
N SER A 16 -3.20 -13.77 -7.82
CA SER A 16 -2.98 -14.66 -6.67
C SER A 16 -2.41 -16.04 -7.06
N PRO A 17 -2.94 -16.76 -8.07
CA PRO A 17 -2.44 -18.10 -8.41
C PRO A 17 -1.00 -18.09 -8.95
N ARG A 18 -0.60 -17.01 -9.64
CA ARG A 18 0.76 -16.86 -10.20
C ARG A 18 1.79 -16.59 -9.11
N LEU A 19 1.36 -16.01 -8.00
CA LEU A 19 2.19 -15.72 -6.83
C LEU A 19 2.08 -16.79 -5.74
N GLY A 20 1.25 -17.82 -5.93
CA GLY A 20 0.97 -18.83 -4.91
C GLY A 20 0.25 -18.27 -3.68
N LEU A 21 -0.46 -17.14 -3.83
CA LEU A 21 -1.22 -16.50 -2.77
C LEU A 21 -2.63 -17.09 -2.68
N PRO A 22 -3.24 -17.13 -1.49
CA PRO A 22 -4.67 -17.40 -1.36
C PRO A 22 -5.47 -16.19 -1.87
N ASP A 23 -6.79 -16.36 -1.94
CA ASP A 23 -7.68 -15.22 -2.13
C ASP A 23 -7.51 -14.21 -1.00
N LEU A 24 -7.33 -12.95 -1.37
CA LEU A 24 -7.18 -11.84 -0.43
C LEU A 24 -8.44 -10.96 -0.45
N PRO A 25 -8.75 -10.31 0.69
CA PRO A 25 -9.72 -9.22 0.70
C PRO A 25 -9.33 -8.13 -0.30
N VAL A 26 -10.33 -7.51 -0.91
CA VAL A 26 -10.17 -6.48 -1.95
C VAL A 26 -10.62 -5.14 -1.38
N VAL A 27 -9.86 -4.09 -1.68
CA VAL A 27 -10.27 -2.72 -1.40
C VAL A 27 -11.34 -2.33 -2.43
N ASP A 28 -12.52 -1.98 -1.93
CA ASP A 28 -13.60 -1.43 -2.73
C ASP A 28 -13.40 0.09 -2.84
N TRP A 29 -13.24 0.59 -4.07
CA TRP A 29 -12.93 1.98 -4.33
C TRP A 29 -14.22 2.77 -4.51
N PRO A 30 -14.30 4.02 -4.00
CA PRO A 30 -15.48 4.86 -4.24
C PRO A 30 -15.59 5.20 -5.73
N ASP A 31 -16.82 5.33 -6.22
CA ASP A 31 -17.10 5.72 -7.61
C ASP A 31 -16.63 7.15 -7.94
N ASP A 32 -16.47 7.99 -6.92
CA ASP A 32 -16.08 9.39 -7.07
C ASP A 32 -14.55 9.56 -6.94
N ASP A 33 -13.93 10.02 -8.04
CA ASP A 33 -12.58 10.59 -8.07
C ASP A 33 -12.62 11.99 -7.40
N GLU A 34 -12.73 12.05 -6.07
CA GLU A 34 -12.46 13.30 -5.36
C GLU A 34 -11.01 13.71 -5.60
N GLY A 35 -10.84 14.65 -6.53
CA GLY A 35 -9.56 15.02 -7.13
C GLY A 35 -8.44 15.13 -6.12
N THR A 36 -7.43 14.29 -6.28
CA THR A 36 -6.23 14.35 -5.45
C THR A 36 -5.42 15.60 -5.79
N GLY A 37 -5.66 16.66 -5.02
CA GLY A 37 -4.94 17.91 -5.16
C GLY A 37 -3.41 17.70 -5.13
N ARG A 38 -2.68 18.53 -5.88
CA ARG A 38 -1.22 18.74 -5.78
C ARG A 38 -0.33 17.51 -6.08
N GLY A 39 -0.71 16.68 -7.05
CA GLY A 39 0.13 15.57 -7.52
C GLY A 39 0.23 14.40 -6.54
N LEU A 40 -0.78 14.25 -5.68
CA LEU A 40 -0.95 13.11 -4.79
C LEU A 40 -1.55 11.93 -5.58
N HIS A 41 -1.05 10.73 -5.36
CA HIS A 41 -1.60 9.52 -5.95
C HIS A 41 -3.05 9.30 -5.47
N TRP A 42 -3.94 8.93 -6.39
CA TRP A 42 -5.38 8.88 -6.15
C TRP A 42 -5.77 7.93 -4.99
N LYS A 43 -5.05 6.81 -4.85
CA LYS A 43 -5.25 5.86 -3.73
C LYS A 43 -4.81 6.38 -2.36
N THR A 44 -3.96 7.41 -2.29
CA THR A 44 -3.22 7.73 -1.05
C THR A 44 -4.15 8.13 0.09
N ALA A 45 -5.08 9.05 -0.15
CA ALA A 45 -6.01 9.51 0.87
C ALA A 45 -6.93 8.37 1.33
N PHE A 46 -7.48 7.63 0.37
CA PHE A 46 -8.40 6.53 0.64
C PHE A 46 -7.74 5.39 1.43
N LEU A 47 -6.57 4.90 1.00
CA LEU A 47 -5.87 3.82 1.71
C LEU A 47 -5.45 4.23 3.12
N THR A 48 -5.10 5.50 3.32
CA THR A 48 -4.77 6.03 4.65
C THR A 48 -6.00 5.99 5.56
N GLN A 49 -7.18 6.39 5.05
CA GLN A 49 -8.43 6.30 5.80
C GLN A 49 -8.85 4.85 6.04
N TRP A 50 -8.73 3.99 5.02
CA TRP A 50 -9.07 2.58 5.07
C TRP A 50 -8.26 1.84 6.14
N ALA A 51 -6.99 2.21 6.33
CA ALA A 51 -6.15 1.69 7.40
C ALA A 51 -6.65 2.04 8.82
N ALA A 52 -7.64 2.92 8.95
CA ALA A 52 -8.36 3.23 10.19
C ALA A 52 -7.45 3.56 11.38
N GLY A 53 -6.37 4.29 11.13
CA GLY A 53 -5.39 4.66 12.16
C GLY A 53 -4.48 3.52 12.61
N GLY A 54 -4.56 2.33 12.02
CA GLY A 54 -3.65 1.20 12.26
C GLY A 54 -2.36 1.29 11.43
N PRO A 55 -1.27 0.63 11.86
CA PRO A 55 -0.03 0.61 11.08
C PRO A 55 -0.22 -0.17 9.77
N PHE A 56 0.37 0.29 8.68
CA PHE A 56 0.27 -0.40 7.38
C PHE A 56 1.53 -0.28 6.52
N VAL A 57 1.65 -1.22 5.58
CA VAL A 57 2.65 -1.19 4.50
C VAL A 57 1.89 -1.16 3.17
N TRP A 58 2.29 -0.26 2.28
CA TRP A 58 1.74 -0.14 0.93
C TRP A 58 2.86 -0.30 -0.10
N PHE A 59 2.69 -1.27 -0.99
CA PHE A 59 3.53 -1.50 -2.16
C PHE A 59 2.79 -1.07 -3.42
N ASP A 60 3.39 -0.20 -4.21
CA ASP A 60 2.85 0.29 -5.49
C ASP A 60 3.97 1.02 -6.24
N ASP A 61 4.02 0.89 -7.56
CA ASP A 61 5.09 1.46 -8.40
C ASP A 61 4.91 2.95 -8.69
N GLU A 62 3.72 3.49 -8.48
CA GLU A 62 3.38 4.89 -8.71
C GLU A 62 3.60 5.78 -7.47
N ILE A 63 3.99 5.20 -6.32
CA ILE A 63 4.25 5.95 -5.08
C ILE A 63 5.32 7.03 -5.27
N THR A 64 4.98 8.25 -4.88
CA THR A 64 5.87 9.41 -4.93
C THR A 64 6.27 9.90 -3.53
N ASP A 65 7.18 10.87 -3.48
CA ASP A 65 7.52 11.54 -2.22
C ASP A 65 6.40 12.48 -1.73
N ALA A 66 5.49 12.90 -2.60
CA ALA A 66 4.31 13.65 -2.18
C ALA A 66 3.40 12.77 -1.32
N ASP A 67 3.19 11.51 -1.73
CA ASP A 67 2.40 10.54 -0.98
C ASP A 67 3.02 10.25 0.39
N ARG A 68 4.34 10.02 0.43
CA ARG A 68 5.05 9.79 1.70
C ARG A 68 4.90 10.94 2.68
N ARG A 69 5.04 12.19 2.21
CA ARG A 69 4.89 13.38 3.05
C ARG A 69 3.45 13.54 3.51
N TRP A 70 2.49 13.30 2.62
CA TRP A 70 1.07 13.40 2.96
C TRP A 70 0.68 12.37 4.01
N VAL A 71 1.00 11.08 3.82
CA VAL A 71 0.69 10.03 4.80
C VAL A 71 1.34 10.32 6.15
N ARG A 72 2.60 10.76 6.18
CA ARG A 72 3.27 11.13 7.43
C ARG A 72 2.57 12.25 8.19
N ALA A 73 1.94 13.19 7.48
CA ALA A 73 1.26 14.33 8.09
C ALA A 73 -0.18 14.00 8.53
N HIS A 74 -0.83 13.01 7.91
CA HIS A 74 -2.27 12.74 8.09
C HIS A 74 -2.59 11.39 8.74
N HIS A 75 -1.64 10.44 8.78
CA HIS A 75 -1.84 9.14 9.41
C HIS A 75 -1.19 9.10 10.80
N PRO A 76 -1.95 8.81 11.88
CA PRO A 76 -1.41 8.86 13.24
C PRO A 76 -0.48 7.67 13.58
N ALA A 77 -0.60 6.55 12.86
CA ALA A 77 0.22 5.37 13.08
C ALA A 77 1.37 5.25 12.08
N ARG A 78 2.24 4.25 12.30
CA ARG A 78 3.36 3.97 11.41
C ARG A 78 2.84 3.53 10.04
N ALA A 79 3.30 4.17 8.99
CA ALA A 79 3.03 3.75 7.61
C ALA A 79 4.34 3.62 6.83
N LEU A 80 4.49 2.54 6.07
CA LEU A 80 5.58 2.34 5.13
C LEU A 80 5.05 2.33 3.70
N LEU A 81 5.46 3.33 2.92
CA LEU A 81 5.13 3.43 1.50
C LEU A 81 6.35 3.03 0.65
N ARG A 82 6.34 1.79 0.16
CA ARG A 82 7.43 1.19 -0.60
C ARG A 82 7.13 1.23 -2.09
N ARG A 83 7.87 2.06 -2.82
CA ARG A 83 7.81 2.07 -4.28
C ARG A 83 8.49 0.83 -4.84
N VAL A 84 7.81 0.11 -5.72
CA VAL A 84 8.31 -1.10 -6.39
C VAL A 84 8.64 -0.75 -7.85
N ASP A 85 9.66 -1.36 -8.43
CA ASP A 85 9.93 -1.20 -9.86
C ASP A 85 8.94 -2.06 -10.67
N PRO A 86 8.19 -1.49 -11.64
CA PRO A 86 7.14 -2.22 -12.35
C PRO A 86 7.67 -3.30 -13.30
N TYR A 87 8.94 -3.23 -13.72
CA TYR A 87 9.54 -4.21 -14.63
C TYR A 87 10.15 -5.39 -13.88
N THR A 88 10.68 -5.18 -12.68
CA THR A 88 11.26 -6.26 -11.88
C THR A 88 10.31 -6.81 -10.82
N GLY A 89 9.30 -6.03 -10.42
CA GLY A 89 8.38 -6.39 -9.34
C GLY A 89 9.06 -6.38 -7.96
N LEU A 90 8.39 -7.04 -6.99
CA LEU A 90 8.87 -7.17 -5.62
C LEU A 90 10.12 -8.05 -5.55
N THR A 91 11.14 -7.57 -4.84
CA THR A 91 12.43 -8.23 -4.64
C THR A 91 12.67 -8.56 -3.18
N GLU A 92 13.67 -9.40 -2.90
CA GLU A 92 14.15 -9.67 -1.54
C GLU A 92 14.56 -8.37 -0.81
N ALA A 93 15.07 -7.37 -1.52
CA ALA A 93 15.43 -6.08 -0.93
C ALA A 93 14.20 -5.30 -0.45
N ASP A 94 13.07 -5.39 -1.17
CA ASP A 94 11.80 -4.80 -0.74
C ASP A 94 11.30 -5.48 0.55
N PHE A 95 11.36 -6.81 0.59
CA PHE A 95 10.98 -7.57 1.77
C PHE A 95 11.90 -7.29 2.97
N ALA A 96 13.20 -7.17 2.77
CA ALA A 96 14.15 -6.83 3.83
C ALA A 96 13.82 -5.47 4.49
N VAL A 97 13.38 -4.50 3.68
CA VAL A 97 12.95 -3.18 4.18
C VAL A 97 11.69 -3.31 5.04
N VAL A 98 10.71 -4.10 4.61
CA VAL A 98 9.50 -4.36 5.41
C VAL A 98 9.82 -5.12 6.69
N HIS A 99 10.66 -6.15 6.63
CA HIS A 99 11.07 -6.90 7.81
C HIS A 99 11.71 -5.98 8.86
N ARG A 100 12.67 -5.13 8.46
CA ARG A 100 13.26 -4.16 9.37
C ARG A 100 12.20 -3.22 9.95
N TRP A 101 11.30 -2.71 9.11
CA TRP A 101 10.21 -1.83 9.57
C TRP A 101 9.28 -2.53 10.57
N LEU A 102 9.02 -3.83 10.44
CA LEU A 102 8.25 -4.59 11.42
C LEU A 102 9.01 -4.69 12.75
N GLN A 103 10.29 -5.04 12.71
CA GLN A 103 11.13 -5.15 13.91
C GLN A 103 11.28 -3.82 14.66
N ASP A 104 11.42 -2.70 13.93
CA ASP A 104 11.50 -1.35 14.51
C ASP A 104 10.17 -0.93 15.18
N GLY A 105 9.05 -1.57 14.84
CA GLY A 105 7.73 -1.32 15.42
C GLY A 105 7.43 -2.14 16.67
N ASP A 106 8.08 -3.29 16.84
CA ASP A 106 7.94 -4.18 18.00
C ASP A 106 8.77 -3.70 19.21
N GLY A 107 9.51 -2.60 19.07
CA GLY A 107 10.20 -1.90 20.14
C GLY A 107 9.23 -1.23 21.12
N THR A 108 8.64 -2.02 22.01
CA THR A 108 7.93 -1.53 23.19
C THR A 108 8.98 -1.03 24.19
N VAL A 109 8.92 0.26 24.53
CA VAL A 109 9.51 0.82 25.75
C VAL A 109 8.37 1.24 26.66
#